data_AF-A0A7J4JMA6-F1
#
_entry.id   AF-A0A7J4JMA6-F1
#
_cell.length_a   1.000
_cell.length_b   1.000
_cell.length_c   1.000
_cell.angle_alpha   90.00
_cell.angle_beta   90.00
_cell.angle_gamma   90.00
#
_symmetry.space_group_name_H-M   'P 1'
#
loop_
_entity.id
_entity.type
_entity.pdbx_description
1 polymer ?
#
loop_
_entity_poly.entity_id
_entity_poly.type
_entity_poly.pdbx_seq_one_letter_code
_entity_poly.pdbx_strand_id
1 'polypeptide(L)'
;MMIRASVLENTEAKRYALLDKTMQDILDSIKLKMENYARALSQPTTMLFYIGVLLPLILIIVLPVGSTFSGAPLANPIALFLIYNVFIPLLTIVFASGLIRQRPPTYISPVIPDNFPGLPPKGVIRTKGGQISIYFVMALVLVLGIAFSYFLSVEGIPPLSLVKERPLQVLKADLSEAVALQKDGKALDYFAEGGTRYRELVALGIRREKIPTQLSVEKQTFFSRSEFDVTPYNFIFGMLLTFSLLVYVYLHYTSIYKRQAQETIERMESEFKDALYVLASRMGENKPVEDAMRHTRE
;
A
#
# COMPACT_ATOMS: atom_id res chain seq x y z
N MET A 1 5.26 -46.45 -7.47
CA MET A 1 5.08 -47.92 -7.60
C MET A 1 6.15 -48.72 -6.85
N MET A 2 7.37 -48.19 -6.66
CA MET A 2 8.48 -48.89 -5.97
C MET A 2 8.25 -49.10 -4.46
N ILE A 3 7.55 -48.19 -3.77
CA ILE A 3 7.12 -48.39 -2.36
C ILE A 3 6.23 -49.62 -2.20
N ARG A 4 5.37 -49.91 -3.19
CA ARG A 4 4.51 -51.11 -3.14
C ARG A 4 5.31 -52.38 -3.47
N ALA A 5 6.30 -52.27 -4.34
CA ALA A 5 7.19 -53.37 -4.69
C ALA A 5 8.11 -53.76 -3.52
N SER A 6 8.53 -52.81 -2.67
CA SER A 6 9.35 -53.12 -1.49
C SER A 6 8.64 -53.97 -0.44
N VAL A 7 7.30 -53.92 -0.40
CA VAL A 7 6.48 -54.79 0.46
C VAL A 7 6.45 -56.24 -0.03
N LEU A 8 6.74 -56.48 -1.31
CA LEU A 8 6.75 -57.81 -1.94
C LEU A 8 8.15 -58.46 -1.96
N GLU A 9 9.18 -57.74 -1.50
CA GLU A 9 10.55 -58.26 -1.48
C GLU A 9 10.73 -59.30 -0.35
N ASN A 10 11.29 -60.46 -0.72
CA ASN A 10 11.46 -61.59 0.21
C ASN A 10 12.64 -61.43 1.17
N THR A 11 13.56 -60.48 0.92
CA THR A 11 14.74 -60.24 1.76
C THR A 11 14.81 -58.80 2.23
N GLU A 12 15.16 -58.60 3.49
CA GLU A 12 15.23 -57.25 4.08
C GLU A 12 16.24 -56.36 3.36
N ALA A 13 17.39 -56.90 2.96
CA ALA A 13 18.41 -56.13 2.24
C ALA A 13 17.89 -55.56 0.92
N LYS A 14 17.10 -56.34 0.15
CA LYS A 14 16.49 -55.85 -1.10
C LYS A 14 15.38 -54.83 -0.83
N ARG A 15 14.60 -55.02 0.23
CA ARG A 15 13.59 -54.06 0.67
C ARG A 15 14.23 -52.69 0.95
N TYR A 16 15.29 -52.65 1.74
CA TYR A 16 16.00 -51.39 2.05
C TYR A 16 16.63 -50.77 0.80
N ALA A 17 17.32 -51.55 -0.03
CA ALA A 17 17.91 -51.04 -1.27
C ALA A 17 16.85 -50.44 -2.23
N LEU A 18 15.67 -51.06 -2.31
CA LEU A 18 14.58 -50.54 -3.14
C LEU A 18 13.95 -49.27 -2.54
N LEU A 19 13.84 -49.18 -1.22
CA LEU A 19 13.38 -47.96 -0.55
C LEU A 19 14.36 -46.81 -0.74
N ASP A 20 15.66 -47.04 -0.58
CA ASP A 20 16.71 -46.04 -0.79
C ASP A 20 16.70 -45.53 -2.24
N LYS A 21 16.59 -46.44 -3.21
CA LYS A 21 16.44 -46.07 -4.62
C LYS A 21 15.17 -45.25 -4.85
N THR A 22 14.06 -45.65 -4.24
CA THR A 22 12.80 -44.90 -4.33
C THR A 22 12.94 -43.48 -3.77
N MET A 23 13.65 -43.34 -2.64
CA MET A 23 13.93 -42.04 -2.04
C MET A 23 14.77 -41.17 -2.97
N GLN A 24 15.86 -41.71 -3.53
CA GLN A 24 16.70 -41.01 -4.52
C GLN A 24 15.89 -40.58 -5.74
N ASP A 25 15.12 -41.48 -6.35
CA ASP A 25 14.30 -41.20 -7.52
C ASP A 25 13.25 -40.10 -7.24
N ILE A 26 12.67 -40.08 -6.03
CA ILE A 26 11.73 -39.03 -5.59
C ILE A 26 12.46 -37.69 -5.45
N LEU A 27 13.62 -37.66 -4.80
CA LEU A 27 14.40 -36.44 -4.61
C LEU A 27 14.85 -35.84 -5.96
N ASP A 28 15.35 -36.68 -6.87
CA ASP A 28 15.74 -36.28 -8.22
C ASP A 28 14.53 -35.79 -9.02
N SER A 29 13.38 -36.45 -8.89
CA SER A 29 12.13 -36.00 -9.52
C SER A 29 11.68 -34.64 -9.00
N ILE A 30 11.77 -34.38 -7.69
CA ILE A 30 11.44 -33.09 -7.08
C ILE A 30 12.40 -32.01 -7.61
N LYS A 31 13.71 -32.30 -7.64
CA LYS A 31 14.72 -31.40 -8.18
C LYS A 31 14.45 -31.05 -9.64
N LEU A 32 14.22 -32.04 -10.50
CA LEU A 32 13.89 -31.82 -11.91
C LEU A 32 12.60 -31.01 -12.10
N LYS A 33 11.57 -31.26 -11.28
CA LYS A 33 10.33 -30.44 -11.30
C LYS A 33 10.60 -28.99 -10.90
N MET A 34 11.44 -28.75 -9.90
CA MET A 34 11.84 -27.40 -9.50
C MET A 34 12.63 -26.68 -10.59
N GLU A 35 13.59 -27.36 -11.22
CA GLU A 35 14.36 -26.81 -12.33
C GLU A 35 13.48 -26.48 -13.55
N ASN A 36 12.56 -27.38 -13.90
CA ASN A 36 11.61 -27.14 -14.98
C ASN A 36 10.67 -25.98 -14.67
N TYR A 37 10.15 -25.89 -13.45
CA TYR A 37 9.34 -24.76 -13.00
C TYR A 37 10.12 -23.44 -13.09
N ALA A 38 11.36 -23.41 -12.61
CA ALA A 38 12.21 -22.22 -12.67
C ALA A 38 12.46 -21.75 -14.12
N ARG A 39 12.73 -22.69 -15.05
CA ARG A 39 12.87 -22.38 -16.48
C ARG A 39 11.57 -21.84 -17.08
N ALA A 40 10.45 -22.50 -16.79
CA ALA A 40 9.13 -22.13 -17.30
C ALA A 40 8.61 -20.78 -16.75
N LEU A 41 9.08 -20.37 -15.57
CA LEU A 41 8.67 -19.13 -14.91
C LEU A 41 9.13 -17.86 -15.64
N SER A 42 10.19 -17.96 -16.45
CA SER A 42 10.78 -16.81 -17.16
C SER A 42 9.78 -16.08 -18.06
N GLN A 43 9.09 -16.80 -18.96
CA GLN A 43 8.16 -16.19 -19.91
C GLN A 43 6.93 -15.55 -19.25
N PRO A 44 6.19 -16.23 -18.33
CA PRO A 44 5.07 -15.61 -17.63
C PRO A 44 5.48 -14.40 -16.79
N THR A 45 6.68 -14.41 -16.21
CA THR A 45 7.19 -13.27 -15.43
C THR A 45 7.45 -12.06 -16.32
N THR A 46 8.01 -12.26 -17.52
CA THR A 46 8.16 -11.19 -18.52
C THR A 46 6.80 -10.64 -18.95
N MET A 47 5.80 -11.50 -19.16
CA MET A 47 4.44 -11.07 -19.49
C MET A 47 3.81 -10.27 -18.35
N LEU A 48 3.98 -10.72 -17.09
CA LEU A 48 3.52 -10.00 -15.91
C LEU A 48 4.18 -8.62 -15.81
N PHE A 49 5.49 -8.51 -16.10
CA PHE A 49 6.18 -7.23 -16.18
C PHE A 49 5.59 -6.32 -17.26
N TYR A 50 5.32 -6.83 -18.46
CA TYR A 50 4.73 -6.02 -19.51
C TYR A 50 3.31 -5.55 -19.18
N ILE A 51 2.48 -6.41 -18.63
CA ILE A 51 1.10 -6.08 -18.26
C ILE A 51 1.06 -5.16 -17.04
N GLY A 52 1.87 -5.45 -16.03
CA GLY A 52 1.80 -4.77 -14.73
C GLY A 52 2.66 -3.52 -14.62
N VAL A 53 3.68 -3.36 -15.46
CA VAL A 53 4.62 -2.23 -15.39
C VAL A 53 4.69 -1.46 -16.71
N LEU A 54 5.00 -2.16 -17.81
CA LEU A 54 5.29 -1.49 -19.08
C LEU A 54 4.05 -0.88 -19.74
N LEU A 55 2.94 -1.62 -19.81
CA LEU A 55 1.67 -1.13 -20.36
C LEU A 55 1.14 0.09 -19.59
N PRO A 56 1.06 0.08 -18.25
CA PRO A 56 0.66 1.26 -17.49
C PRO A 56 1.57 2.46 -17.72
N LEU A 57 2.89 2.24 -17.76
CA LEU A 57 3.87 3.28 -18.01
C LEU A 57 3.71 3.91 -19.40
N ILE A 58 3.49 3.11 -20.44
CA ILE A 58 3.21 3.63 -21.77
C ILE A 58 1.87 4.39 -21.79
N LEU A 59 0.83 3.83 -21.17
CA LEU A 59 -0.49 4.44 -21.15
C LEU A 59 -0.44 5.82 -20.46
N ILE A 60 0.33 5.97 -19.38
CA ILE A 60 0.44 7.24 -18.66
C ILE A 60 1.12 8.33 -19.50
N ILE A 61 2.02 7.95 -20.40
CA ILE A 61 2.71 8.87 -21.31
C ILE A 61 1.84 9.19 -22.52
N VAL A 62 1.24 8.17 -23.14
CA VAL A 62 0.51 8.31 -24.41
C VAL A 62 -0.84 8.97 -24.22
N LEU A 63 -1.55 8.71 -23.13
CA LEU A 63 -2.94 9.15 -22.97
C LEU A 63 -3.08 10.69 -22.85
N PRO A 64 -2.24 11.42 -22.10
CA PRO A 64 -2.23 12.89 -22.12
C PRO A 64 -1.93 13.45 -23.50
N VAL A 65 -0.93 12.89 -24.19
CA VAL A 65 -0.53 13.29 -25.55
C VAL A 65 -1.68 13.05 -26.53
N GLY A 66 -2.31 11.88 -26.48
CA GLY A 66 -3.47 11.57 -27.32
C GLY A 66 -4.66 12.49 -27.07
N SER A 67 -4.90 12.90 -25.83
CA SER A 67 -5.99 13.81 -25.48
C SER A 67 -5.77 15.22 -26.04
N THR A 68 -4.53 15.73 -26.02
CA THR A 68 -4.22 17.06 -26.59
C THR A 68 -4.31 17.08 -28.11
N PHE A 69 -3.87 16.01 -28.79
CA PHE A 69 -3.89 15.95 -30.25
C PHE A 69 -5.27 15.61 -30.84
N SER A 70 -6.06 14.78 -30.18
CA SER A 70 -7.39 14.39 -30.69
C SER A 70 -8.50 15.39 -30.36
N GLY A 71 -8.27 16.31 -29.42
CA GLY A 71 -9.30 17.21 -28.89
C GLY A 71 -10.39 16.50 -28.08
N ALA A 72 -10.32 15.17 -27.94
CA ALA A 72 -11.25 14.39 -27.14
C ALA A 72 -10.72 14.27 -25.69
N PRO A 73 -11.61 14.36 -24.68
CA PRO A 73 -11.24 14.21 -23.27
C PRO A 73 -11.05 12.71 -22.92
N LEU A 74 -10.11 12.05 -23.61
CA LEU A 74 -9.75 10.65 -23.38
C LEU A 74 -9.25 10.44 -21.93
N ALA A 75 -8.71 11.49 -21.31
CA ALA A 75 -8.25 11.51 -19.94
C ALA A 75 -9.36 11.81 -18.91
N ASN A 76 -10.48 11.09 -18.96
CA ASN A 76 -11.51 11.21 -17.91
C ASN A 76 -10.92 10.75 -16.55
N PRO A 77 -10.89 11.61 -15.50
CA PRO A 77 -10.27 11.27 -14.22
C PRO A 77 -10.81 9.98 -13.59
N ILE A 78 -12.11 9.72 -13.74
CA ILE A 78 -12.76 8.53 -13.17
C ILE A 78 -12.30 7.27 -13.92
N ALA A 79 -12.23 7.33 -15.26
CA ALA A 79 -11.78 6.21 -16.07
C ALA A 79 -10.31 5.88 -15.79
N LEU A 80 -9.46 6.91 -15.70
CA LEU A 80 -8.04 6.73 -15.33
C LEU A 80 -7.92 6.11 -13.94
N PHE A 81 -8.65 6.63 -12.95
CA PHE A 81 -8.65 6.06 -11.61
C PHE A 81 -8.99 4.57 -11.63
N LEU A 82 -10.08 4.18 -12.29
CA LEU A 82 -10.51 2.78 -12.37
C LEU A 82 -9.51 1.90 -13.12
N ILE A 83 -8.97 2.35 -14.25
CA ILE A 83 -8.02 1.56 -15.05
C ILE A 83 -6.73 1.32 -14.25
N TYR A 84 -6.13 2.38 -13.71
CA TYR A 84 -4.81 2.28 -13.07
C TYR A 84 -4.84 1.78 -11.63
N ASN A 85 -5.86 2.14 -10.84
CA ASN A 85 -5.89 1.78 -9.42
C ASN A 85 -6.69 0.50 -9.15
N VAL A 86 -7.54 0.07 -10.08
CA VAL A 86 -8.42 -1.09 -9.86
C VAL A 86 -8.17 -2.17 -10.91
N PHE A 87 -8.39 -1.88 -12.18
CA PHE A 87 -8.38 -2.90 -13.23
C PHE A 87 -7.01 -3.54 -13.45
N ILE A 88 -5.97 -2.73 -13.66
CA ILE A 88 -4.61 -3.21 -13.88
C ILE A 88 -4.09 -4.00 -12.65
N PRO A 89 -4.17 -3.48 -11.41
CA PRO A 89 -3.77 -4.24 -10.21
C PRO A 89 -4.55 -5.52 -10.02
N LEU A 90 -5.87 -5.53 -10.28
CA LEU A 90 -6.68 -6.73 -10.17
C LEU A 90 -6.23 -7.79 -11.18
N LEU A 91 -6.03 -7.39 -12.44
CA LEU A 91 -5.59 -8.27 -13.51
C LEU A 91 -4.21 -8.85 -13.21
N THR A 92 -3.27 -8.03 -12.71
CA THR A 92 -1.93 -8.51 -12.32
C THR A 92 -1.98 -9.45 -11.13
N ILE A 93 -2.81 -9.19 -10.11
CA ILE A 93 -2.98 -10.07 -8.95
C ILE A 93 -3.55 -11.43 -9.38
N VAL A 94 -4.57 -11.45 -10.25
CA VAL A 94 -5.17 -12.70 -10.76
C VAL A 94 -4.13 -13.50 -11.54
N PHE A 95 -3.38 -12.83 -12.43
CA PHE A 95 -2.35 -13.49 -13.23
C PHE A 95 -1.20 -14.02 -12.35
N ALA A 96 -0.67 -13.21 -11.44
CA ALA A 96 0.38 -13.60 -10.51
C ALA A 96 -0.06 -14.74 -9.59
N SER A 97 -1.31 -14.70 -9.10
CA SER A 97 -1.89 -15.77 -8.29
C SER A 97 -1.99 -17.09 -9.08
N GLY A 98 -2.35 -17.03 -10.36
CA GLY A 98 -2.36 -18.19 -11.25
C GLY A 98 -0.96 -18.80 -11.43
N LEU A 99 0.06 -17.94 -11.53
CA LEU A 99 1.46 -18.36 -11.67
C LEU A 99 2.00 -19.04 -10.40
N ILE A 100 1.77 -18.43 -9.23
CA ILE A 100 2.24 -18.93 -7.94
C ILE A 100 1.58 -20.28 -7.58
N ARG A 101 0.34 -20.53 -8.01
CA ARG A 101 -0.33 -21.82 -7.78
C ARG A 101 0.37 -23.02 -8.43
N GLN A 102 1.21 -22.80 -9.43
CA GLN A 102 1.96 -23.86 -10.11
C GLN A 102 3.29 -24.18 -9.41
N ARG A 103 3.65 -23.46 -8.33
CA ARG A 103 4.87 -23.73 -7.58
C ARG A 103 4.86 -25.17 -7.06
N PRO A 104 5.92 -25.96 -7.27
CA PRO A 104 6.00 -27.27 -6.67
C PRO A 104 6.02 -27.15 -5.13
N PRO A 105 5.61 -28.19 -4.39
CA PRO A 105 5.46 -28.10 -2.94
C PRO A 105 6.78 -27.73 -2.28
N THR A 106 6.78 -26.59 -1.59
CA THR A 106 7.89 -26.09 -0.78
C THR A 106 7.55 -26.20 0.70
N TYR A 107 8.55 -25.95 1.55
CA TYR A 107 8.32 -25.66 2.96
C TYR A 107 7.24 -24.57 3.12
N ILE A 108 6.30 -24.79 4.04
CA ILE A 108 5.26 -23.82 4.42
C ILE A 108 5.73 -23.22 5.72
N SER A 109 5.79 -21.90 5.78
CA SER A 109 6.15 -21.22 7.02
C SER A 109 5.21 -21.59 8.17
N PRO A 110 5.72 -21.73 9.40
CA PRO A 110 4.93 -22.12 10.55
C PRO A 110 3.92 -21.02 10.90
N VAL A 111 2.66 -21.42 11.13
CA VAL A 111 1.59 -20.48 11.52
C VAL A 111 1.64 -20.26 13.03
N ILE A 112 1.88 -19.01 13.45
CA ILE A 112 1.98 -18.65 14.87
C ILE A 112 0.58 -18.38 15.46
N PRO A 113 0.14 -19.14 16.48
CA PRO A 113 -1.15 -18.92 17.12
C PRO A 113 -1.16 -17.65 17.99
N ASP A 114 -2.35 -17.12 18.27
CA ASP A 114 -2.53 -15.87 19.05
C ASP A 114 -1.98 -15.97 20.49
N ASN A 115 -1.86 -17.18 21.04
CA ASN A 115 -1.38 -17.45 22.40
C ASN A 115 0.10 -17.88 22.46
N PHE A 116 0.89 -17.62 21.42
CA PHE A 116 2.29 -18.02 21.38
C PHE A 116 3.11 -17.33 22.49
N PRO A 117 3.94 -18.07 23.25
CA PRO A 117 4.75 -17.52 24.33
C PRO A 117 5.61 -16.34 23.88
N GLY A 118 5.59 -15.24 24.62
CA GLY A 118 6.37 -14.03 24.32
C GLY A 118 5.67 -13.02 23.40
N LEU A 119 4.51 -13.34 22.82
CA LEU A 119 3.67 -12.36 22.13
C LEU A 119 2.95 -11.44 23.13
N PRO A 120 2.75 -10.15 22.80
CA PRO A 120 1.84 -9.31 23.56
C PRO A 120 0.38 -9.79 23.36
N PRO A 121 -0.53 -9.48 24.31
CA PRO A 121 -1.95 -9.74 24.13
C PRO A 121 -2.48 -9.09 22.84
N LYS A 122 -3.53 -9.69 22.27
CA LYS A 122 -4.15 -9.19 21.05
C LYS A 122 -4.59 -7.73 21.22
N GLY A 123 -4.20 -6.87 20.28
CA GLY A 123 -4.55 -5.46 20.33
C GLY A 123 -3.62 -4.61 21.19
N VAL A 124 -2.46 -5.12 21.60
CA VAL A 124 -1.51 -4.41 22.48
C VAL A 124 -0.13 -4.29 21.83
N ILE A 125 0.45 -3.11 21.92
CA ILE A 125 1.81 -2.78 21.49
C ILE A 125 2.73 -2.87 22.71
N ARG A 126 3.78 -3.68 22.61
CA ARG A 126 4.86 -3.75 23.61
C ARG A 126 5.84 -2.61 23.36
N THR A 127 5.94 -1.67 24.29
CA THR A 127 6.94 -0.59 24.30
C THR A 127 8.02 -0.86 25.35
N LYS A 128 9.12 -0.12 25.33
CA LYS A 128 10.23 -0.29 26.31
C LYS A 128 9.80 -0.08 27.77
N GLY A 129 8.72 0.67 28.01
CA GLY A 129 8.23 1.03 29.35
C GLY A 129 6.83 0.52 29.70
N GLY A 130 6.19 -0.28 28.84
CA GLY A 130 4.84 -0.78 29.12
C GLY A 130 4.11 -1.37 27.92
N GLN A 131 2.79 -1.48 28.07
CA GLN A 131 1.86 -2.02 27.08
C GLN A 131 0.80 -0.97 26.74
N ILE A 132 0.62 -0.66 25.46
CA ILE A 132 -0.35 0.35 24.99
C ILE A 132 -1.32 -0.32 24.01
N SER A 133 -2.63 -0.08 24.16
CA SER A 133 -3.64 -0.63 23.25
C SER A 133 -3.54 -0.01 21.85
N ILE A 134 -3.56 -0.83 20.80
CA ILE A 134 -3.57 -0.41 19.39
C ILE A 134 -4.75 0.53 19.12
N TYR A 135 -5.93 0.24 19.68
CA TYR A 135 -7.12 1.07 19.52
C TYR A 135 -6.94 2.49 20.07
N PHE A 136 -6.16 2.65 21.16
CA PHE A 136 -5.84 3.98 21.70
C PHE A 136 -4.95 4.76 20.75
N VAL A 137 -3.91 4.11 20.19
CA VAL A 137 -3.04 4.74 19.18
C VAL A 137 -3.83 5.11 17.92
N MET A 138 -4.74 4.23 17.46
CA MET A 138 -5.61 4.52 16.34
C MET A 138 -6.55 5.70 16.63
N ALA A 139 -7.17 5.76 17.82
CA ALA A 139 -8.00 6.90 18.20
C ALA A 139 -7.20 8.21 18.23
N LEU A 140 -5.98 8.18 18.77
CA LEU A 140 -5.08 9.33 18.77
C LEU A 140 -4.73 9.78 17.35
N VAL A 141 -4.35 8.85 16.47
CA VAL A 141 -4.05 9.14 15.06
C VAL A 141 -5.27 9.70 14.33
N LEU A 142 -6.46 9.16 14.59
CA LEU A 142 -7.70 9.65 14.00
C LEU A 142 -7.99 11.10 14.43
N VAL A 143 -7.91 11.39 15.74
CA VAL A 143 -8.16 12.74 16.28
C VAL A 143 -7.15 13.74 15.75
N LEU A 144 -5.86 13.39 15.79
CA LEU A 144 -4.79 14.25 15.27
C LEU A 144 -4.92 14.46 13.75
N GLY A 145 -5.25 13.40 13.00
CA GLY A 145 -5.43 13.47 11.56
C GLY A 145 -6.63 14.33 11.14
N ILE A 146 -7.77 14.21 11.83
CA ILE A 146 -8.94 15.07 11.60
C ILE A 146 -8.61 16.53 11.96
N ALA A 147 -7.98 16.77 13.12
CA ALA A 147 -7.59 18.12 13.55
C ALA A 147 -6.60 18.76 12.56
N PHE A 148 -5.61 18.00 12.10
CA PHE A 148 -4.63 18.45 11.11
C PHE A 148 -5.27 18.71 9.75
N SER A 149 -6.18 17.84 9.30
CA SER A 149 -6.91 18.02 8.05
C SER A 149 -7.84 19.23 8.09
N TYR A 150 -8.52 19.45 9.22
CA TYR A 150 -9.32 20.65 9.45
C TYR A 150 -8.45 21.90 9.46
N PHE A 151 -7.33 21.86 10.16
CA PHE A 151 -6.36 22.96 10.20
C PHE A 151 -5.85 23.33 8.79
N LEU A 152 -5.45 22.35 7.97
CA LEU A 152 -5.03 22.60 6.59
C LEU A 152 -6.18 23.10 5.70
N SER A 153 -7.40 22.67 5.96
CA SER A 153 -8.58 23.16 5.25
C SER A 153 -8.83 24.63 5.57
N VAL A 154 -8.70 25.03 6.85
CA VAL A 154 -8.95 26.41 7.31
C VAL A 154 -7.77 27.35 7.10
N GLU A 155 -6.52 26.89 7.22
CA GLU A 155 -5.34 27.75 7.05
C GLU A 155 -4.68 27.66 5.67
N GLY A 156 -4.88 26.55 4.93
CA GLY A 156 -4.30 26.35 3.62
C GLY A 156 -2.82 25.98 3.64
N ILE A 157 -2.22 25.90 2.45
CA ILE A 157 -0.78 25.66 2.24
C ILE A 157 -0.29 26.74 1.27
N PRO A 158 0.60 27.66 1.69
CA PRO A 158 1.11 27.88 3.05
C PRO A 158 0.04 28.40 4.03
N PRO A 159 0.19 28.17 5.35
CA PRO A 159 -0.82 28.58 6.32
C PRO A 159 -0.97 30.10 6.40
N LEU A 160 -2.20 30.57 6.36
CA LEU A 160 -2.57 32.00 6.45
C LEU A 160 -2.01 32.71 7.68
N SER A 161 -1.72 31.98 8.76
CA SER A 161 -1.08 32.52 9.96
C SER A 161 0.37 33.00 9.72
N LEU A 162 1.03 32.52 8.66
CA LEU A 162 2.39 32.92 8.28
C LEU A 162 2.44 33.97 7.15
N VAL A 163 1.34 34.21 6.43
CA VAL A 163 1.30 35.14 5.29
C VAL A 163 0.68 36.47 5.71
N LYS A 164 1.40 37.57 5.45
CA LYS A 164 1.01 38.93 5.89
C LYS A 164 -0.19 39.50 5.12
N GLU A 165 -0.38 39.05 3.88
CA GLU A 165 -1.55 39.35 3.06
C GLU A 165 -2.50 38.16 3.12
N ARG A 166 -3.80 38.41 3.31
CA ARG A 166 -4.82 37.35 3.38
C ARG A 166 -5.41 37.12 1.99
N PRO A 167 -4.86 36.21 1.16
CA PRO A 167 -5.54 35.85 -0.08
C PRO A 167 -6.90 35.23 0.24
N LEU A 168 -7.87 35.43 -0.64
CA LEU A 168 -9.12 34.68 -0.61
C LEU A 168 -8.81 33.19 -0.82
N GLN A 169 -8.75 32.45 0.28
CA GLN A 169 -8.43 31.01 0.32
C GLN A 169 -9.39 30.13 -0.49
N VAL A 170 -10.56 30.68 -0.79
CA VAL A 170 -11.57 30.07 -1.65
C VAL A 170 -11.10 29.98 -3.11
N LEU A 171 -9.95 30.55 -3.47
CA LEU A 171 -9.36 30.40 -4.80
C LEU A 171 -8.21 29.39 -4.77
N LYS A 172 -8.11 28.60 -5.83
CA LYS A 172 -6.90 27.83 -6.16
C LYS A 172 -5.67 28.75 -6.09
N ALA A 173 -4.57 28.25 -5.53
CA ALA A 173 -3.33 29.01 -5.42
C ALA A 173 -2.83 29.55 -6.78
N ASP A 174 -3.12 28.84 -7.87
CA ASP A 174 -2.74 29.23 -9.23
C ASP A 174 -3.70 30.25 -9.88
N LEU A 175 -4.80 30.62 -9.22
CA LEU A 175 -5.93 31.34 -9.83
C LEU A 175 -6.17 32.68 -9.13
N SER A 176 -5.83 33.77 -9.82
CA SER A 176 -6.05 35.14 -9.32
C SER A 176 -7.52 35.56 -9.41
N GLU A 177 -7.98 36.45 -8.52
CA GLU A 177 -9.33 37.03 -8.53
C GLU A 177 -9.71 37.61 -9.89
N ALA A 178 -8.76 38.29 -10.56
CA ALA A 178 -8.96 38.87 -11.89
C ALA A 178 -9.29 37.82 -12.96
N VAL A 179 -8.59 36.67 -12.91
CA VAL A 179 -8.77 35.56 -13.85
C VAL A 179 -10.11 34.87 -13.61
N ALA A 180 -10.50 34.69 -12.35
CA ALA A 180 -11.79 34.12 -11.98
C ALA A 180 -12.97 34.98 -12.45
N LEU A 181 -12.87 36.31 -12.33
CA LEU A 181 -13.88 37.26 -12.81
C LEU A 181 -13.97 37.27 -14.34
N GLN A 182 -12.83 37.28 -15.03
CA GLN A 182 -12.79 37.26 -16.49
C GLN A 182 -13.39 35.97 -17.07
N LYS A 183 -13.19 34.83 -16.40
CA LYS A 183 -13.77 33.53 -16.80
C LYS A 183 -15.31 33.54 -16.80
N ASP A 184 -15.93 34.28 -15.90
CA ASP A 184 -17.40 34.46 -15.80
C ASP A 184 -17.90 35.68 -16.60
N GLY A 185 -17.04 36.32 -17.39
CA GLY A 185 -17.38 37.50 -18.21
C GLY A 185 -17.64 38.77 -17.41
N LYS A 186 -17.20 38.82 -16.14
CA LYS A 186 -17.41 39.98 -15.25
C LYS A 186 -16.27 40.97 -15.35
N ALA A 187 -16.59 42.24 -15.13
CA ALA A 187 -15.60 43.31 -15.07
C ALA A 187 -14.60 43.07 -13.92
N LEU A 188 -13.35 43.51 -14.09
CA LEU A 188 -12.28 43.36 -13.08
C LEU A 188 -12.63 44.09 -11.76
N ASP A 189 -13.43 45.15 -11.84
CA ASP A 189 -13.90 45.95 -10.71
C ASP A 189 -15.22 45.45 -10.12
N TYR A 190 -15.75 44.31 -10.55
CA TYR A 190 -17.14 43.90 -10.27
C TYR A 190 -17.48 43.90 -8.76
N PHE A 191 -16.58 43.40 -7.90
CA PHE A 191 -16.77 43.36 -6.44
C PHE A 191 -16.02 44.47 -5.67
N ALA A 192 -15.46 45.47 -6.37
CA ALA A 192 -14.76 46.58 -5.71
C ALA A 192 -15.75 47.58 -5.09
N GLU A 193 -15.33 48.30 -4.05
CA GLU A 193 -16.09 49.44 -3.51
C GLU A 193 -16.23 50.52 -4.60
N GLY A 194 -17.45 50.84 -5.02
CA GLY A 194 -17.69 51.73 -6.16
C GLY A 194 -17.66 51.07 -7.54
N GLY A 195 -17.44 49.75 -7.60
CA GLY A 195 -17.36 48.97 -8.84
C GLY A 195 -18.69 48.79 -9.57
N THR A 196 -18.67 47.97 -10.62
CA THR A 196 -19.84 47.73 -11.49
C THR A 196 -21.07 47.23 -10.71
N ARG A 197 -20.91 46.22 -9.82
CA ARG A 197 -22.02 45.70 -9.00
C ARG A 197 -22.51 46.68 -7.93
N TYR A 198 -21.60 47.46 -7.36
CA TYR A 198 -21.94 48.50 -6.39
C TYR A 198 -22.85 49.57 -7.03
N ARG A 199 -22.53 49.99 -8.27
CA ARG A 199 -23.35 50.95 -9.04
C ARG A 199 -24.74 50.40 -9.36
N GLU A 200 -24.83 49.11 -9.71
CA GLU A 200 -26.12 48.42 -9.91
C GLU A 200 -26.98 48.41 -8.64
N LEU A 201 -26.41 48.07 -7.49
CA LEU A 201 -27.13 48.02 -6.21
C LEU A 201 -27.61 49.41 -5.75
N VAL A 202 -26.84 50.46 -6.05
CA VAL A 202 -27.25 51.86 -5.83
C VAL A 202 -28.40 52.24 -6.76
N ALA A 203 -28.36 51.85 -8.04
CA ALA A 203 -29.44 52.12 -9.01
C ALA A 203 -30.75 51.42 -8.65
N LEU A 204 -30.68 50.26 -7.98
CA LEU A 204 -31.83 49.50 -7.48
C LEU A 204 -32.46 50.10 -6.19
N GLY A 205 -31.94 51.23 -5.69
CA GLY A 205 -32.51 51.93 -4.54
C GLY A 205 -32.24 51.28 -3.18
N ILE A 206 -31.24 50.40 -3.08
CA ILE A 206 -30.87 49.73 -1.83
C ILE A 206 -30.19 50.74 -0.89
N ARG A 207 -30.49 50.66 0.41
CA ARG A 207 -29.86 51.52 1.43
C ARG A 207 -28.35 51.34 1.40
N ARG A 208 -27.60 52.45 1.25
CA ARG A 208 -26.13 52.48 1.15
C ARG A 208 -25.42 51.72 2.27
N GLU A 209 -25.99 51.70 3.47
CA GLU A 209 -25.45 50.98 4.63
C GLU A 209 -25.42 49.45 4.45
N LYS A 210 -26.35 48.87 3.67
CA LYS A 210 -26.44 47.41 3.45
C LYS A 210 -25.68 46.92 2.23
N ILE A 211 -25.30 47.83 1.32
CA ILE A 211 -24.58 47.52 0.08
C ILE A 211 -23.22 46.83 0.35
N PRO A 212 -22.34 47.30 1.25
CA PRO A 212 -21.05 46.63 1.47
C PRO A 212 -21.23 45.21 1.99
N THR A 213 -22.19 44.99 2.90
CA THR A 213 -22.49 43.65 3.43
C THR A 213 -23.01 42.72 2.33
N GLN A 214 -23.93 43.18 1.49
CA GLN A 214 -24.44 42.39 0.37
C GLN A 214 -23.36 42.09 -0.66
N LEU A 215 -22.48 43.06 -0.94
CA LEU A 215 -21.36 42.89 -1.88
C LEU A 215 -20.35 41.85 -1.38
N SER A 216 -20.04 41.85 -0.07
CA SER A 216 -19.17 40.83 0.54
C SER A 216 -19.79 39.43 0.49
N VAL A 217 -21.11 39.30 0.74
CA VAL A 217 -21.82 38.02 0.64
C VAL A 217 -21.86 37.53 -0.82
N GLU A 218 -22.18 38.40 -1.78
CA GLU A 218 -22.15 38.06 -3.21
C GLU A 218 -20.74 37.67 -3.67
N LYS A 219 -19.71 38.39 -3.22
CA LYS A 219 -18.30 38.04 -3.47
C LYS A 219 -18.00 36.64 -2.94
N GLN A 220 -18.36 36.35 -1.69
CA GLN A 220 -18.11 35.06 -1.06
C GLN A 220 -18.88 33.91 -1.71
N THR A 221 -20.15 34.12 -2.06
CA THR A 221 -20.97 33.12 -2.78
C THR A 221 -20.46 32.86 -4.21
N PHE A 222 -19.87 33.86 -4.86
CA PHE A 222 -19.26 33.68 -6.18
C PHE A 222 -17.99 32.82 -6.12
N PHE A 223 -17.09 33.14 -5.20
CA PHE A 223 -15.83 32.39 -5.07
C PHE A 223 -16.01 31.01 -4.43
N SER A 224 -17.08 30.76 -3.66
CA SER A 224 -17.37 29.43 -3.10
C SER A 224 -17.95 28.42 -4.09
N ARG A 225 -18.13 28.80 -5.36
CA ARG A 225 -18.48 27.83 -6.41
C ARG A 225 -17.36 26.79 -6.53
N SER A 226 -17.73 25.53 -6.79
CA SER A 226 -16.80 24.38 -6.87
C SER A 226 -15.69 24.49 -7.92
N GLU A 227 -15.81 25.45 -8.86
CA GLU A 227 -14.77 25.74 -9.85
C GLU A 227 -13.56 26.45 -9.26
N PHE A 228 -13.79 27.26 -8.22
CA PHE A 228 -12.80 28.14 -7.59
C PHE A 228 -12.35 27.60 -6.23
N ASP A 229 -13.29 27.05 -5.43
CA ASP A 229 -13.02 26.55 -4.07
C ASP A 229 -12.35 25.16 -4.06
N VAL A 230 -11.14 25.11 -3.50
CA VAL A 230 -10.38 23.87 -3.28
C VAL A 230 -10.43 23.35 -1.85
N THR A 231 -11.01 24.11 -0.93
CA THR A 231 -11.06 23.80 0.51
C THR A 231 -11.67 22.43 0.81
N PRO A 232 -12.78 22.00 0.16
CA PRO A 232 -13.36 20.68 0.39
C PRO A 232 -12.44 19.54 -0.04
N TYR A 233 -11.69 19.70 -1.13
CA TYR A 233 -10.81 18.66 -1.65
C TYR A 233 -9.59 18.43 -0.74
N ASN A 234 -9.03 19.51 -0.16
CA ASN A 234 -7.93 19.41 0.80
C ASN A 234 -8.34 18.64 2.07
N PHE A 235 -9.58 18.87 2.54
CA PHE A 235 -10.12 18.16 3.68
C PHE A 235 -10.32 16.66 3.38
N ILE A 236 -10.93 16.34 2.23
CA ILE A 236 -11.11 14.94 1.80
C ILE A 236 -9.75 14.24 1.65
N PHE A 237 -8.76 14.90 1.05
CA PHE A 237 -7.42 14.37 0.90
C PHE A 237 -6.74 14.08 2.25
N GLY A 238 -6.85 15.00 3.22
CA GLY A 238 -6.33 14.78 4.57
C GLY A 238 -7.02 13.63 5.31
N MET A 239 -8.34 13.46 5.13
CA MET A 239 -9.05 12.28 5.65
C MET A 239 -8.55 10.98 5.02
N LEU A 240 -8.35 10.93 3.70
CA LEU A 240 -7.85 9.74 3.02
C LEU A 240 -6.46 9.35 3.52
N LEU A 241 -5.58 10.33 3.74
CA LEU A 241 -4.24 10.11 4.29
C LEU A 241 -4.34 9.56 5.73
N THR A 242 -5.21 10.15 6.55
CA THR A 242 -5.46 9.68 7.92
C THR A 242 -5.98 8.24 7.93
N PHE A 243 -6.92 7.90 7.05
CA PHE A 243 -7.45 6.55 6.91
C PHE A 243 -6.36 5.55 6.51
N SER A 244 -5.52 5.91 5.54
CA SER A 244 -4.36 5.08 5.13
C SER A 244 -3.42 4.81 6.30
N LEU A 245 -3.12 5.84 7.11
CA LEU A 245 -2.27 5.70 8.29
C LEU A 245 -2.90 4.79 9.36
N LEU A 246 -4.23 4.85 9.54
CA LEU A 246 -4.95 3.97 10.47
C LEU A 246 -4.87 2.50 10.05
N VAL A 247 -5.09 2.22 8.77
CA VAL A 247 -4.95 0.87 8.21
C VAL A 247 -3.53 0.37 8.38
N TYR A 248 -2.52 1.22 8.11
CA TYR A 248 -1.12 0.90 8.33
C TYR A 248 -0.83 0.53 9.79
N VAL A 249 -1.20 1.38 10.75
CA VAL A 249 -0.97 1.14 12.19
C VAL A 249 -1.62 -0.18 12.63
N TYR A 250 -2.86 -0.43 12.22
CA TYR A 250 -3.57 -1.65 12.57
C TYR A 250 -2.87 -2.90 12.01
N LEU A 251 -2.56 -2.92 10.71
CA LEU A 251 -1.95 -4.08 10.06
C LEU A 251 -0.51 -4.32 10.53
N HIS A 252 0.27 -3.25 10.71
CA HIS A 252 1.67 -3.33 11.10
C HIS A 252 1.82 -3.93 12.51
N TYR A 253 1.16 -3.36 13.52
CA TYR A 253 1.30 -3.81 14.90
C TYR A 253 0.61 -5.16 15.17
N THR A 254 -0.39 -5.55 14.36
CA THR A 254 -0.99 -6.88 14.45
C THR A 254 -0.06 -7.96 13.88
N SER A 255 0.75 -7.63 12.87
CA SER A 255 1.57 -8.60 12.14
C SER A 255 3.01 -8.71 12.65
N ILE A 256 3.61 -7.61 13.11
CA ILE A 256 5.06 -7.54 13.41
C ILE A 256 5.52 -8.57 14.45
N TYR A 257 4.77 -8.75 15.55
CA TYR A 257 5.17 -9.66 16.63
C TYR A 257 5.09 -11.13 16.20
N LYS A 258 4.05 -11.49 15.45
CA LYS A 258 3.92 -12.84 14.90
C LYS A 258 5.01 -13.13 13.88
N ARG A 259 5.32 -12.15 13.02
CA ARG A 259 6.38 -12.27 12.04
C ARG A 259 7.75 -12.45 12.69
N GLN A 260 8.07 -11.70 13.75
CA GLN A 260 9.32 -11.88 14.50
C GLN A 260 9.44 -13.27 15.12
N ALA A 261 8.36 -13.79 15.72
CA ALA A 261 8.33 -15.15 16.26
C ALA A 261 8.53 -16.20 15.16
N GLN A 262 7.87 -16.00 14.01
CA GLN A 262 8.00 -16.87 12.85
C GLN A 262 9.42 -16.89 12.28
N GLU A 263 10.04 -15.72 12.09
CA GLU A 263 11.43 -15.60 11.61
C GLU A 263 12.42 -16.25 12.59
N THR A 264 12.16 -16.16 13.89
CA THR A 264 12.98 -16.83 14.92
C THR A 264 12.87 -18.34 14.81
N ILE A 265 11.66 -18.88 14.61
CA ILE A 265 11.44 -20.33 14.43
C ILE A 265 12.09 -20.82 13.14
N GLU A 266 11.89 -20.11 12.03
CA GLU A 266 12.50 -20.45 10.74
C GLU A 266 14.03 -20.48 10.85
N ARG A 267 14.63 -19.52 11.56
CA ARG A 267 16.06 -19.49 11.84
C ARG A 267 16.51 -20.67 12.70
N MET A 268 15.82 -20.95 13.82
CA MET A 268 16.14 -22.09 14.68
C MET A 268 16.05 -23.42 13.93
N GLU A 269 15.07 -23.58 13.03
CA GLU A 269 14.94 -24.78 12.22
C GLU A 269 16.10 -24.93 11.22
N SER A 270 16.57 -23.82 10.62
CA SER A 270 17.75 -23.84 9.76
C SER A 270 19.00 -24.25 10.53
N GLU A 271 19.25 -23.61 11.69
CA GLU A 271 20.39 -23.91 12.55
C GLU A 271 20.35 -25.37 13.04
N PHE A 272 19.17 -25.91 13.33
CA PHE A 272 18.99 -27.31 13.70
C PHE A 272 19.35 -28.29 12.56
N LYS A 273 19.01 -27.97 11.30
CA LYS A 273 19.39 -28.79 10.14
C LYS A 273 20.91 -28.83 9.95
N ASP A 274 21.57 -27.69 10.10
CA ASP A 274 23.03 -27.60 10.00
C ASP A 274 23.71 -28.37 11.15
N ALA A 275 23.18 -28.25 12.37
CA ALA A 275 23.67 -29.00 13.51
C ALA A 275 23.53 -30.51 13.32
N LEU A 276 22.39 -31.00 12.80
CA LEU A 276 22.20 -32.42 12.48
C LEU A 276 23.19 -32.91 11.43
N TYR A 277 23.46 -32.10 10.39
CA TYR A 277 24.43 -32.45 9.37
C TYR A 277 25.85 -32.60 9.93
N VAL A 278 26.30 -31.62 10.73
CA VAL A 278 27.61 -31.68 11.39
C VAL A 278 27.71 -32.90 12.31
N LEU A 279 26.67 -33.15 13.10
CA LEU A 279 26.62 -34.30 14.01
C LEU A 279 26.70 -35.63 13.24
N ALA A 280 25.92 -35.78 12.16
CA ALA A 280 25.94 -36.97 11.32
C ALA A 280 27.30 -37.17 10.63
N SER A 281 27.91 -36.11 10.12
CA SER A 281 29.24 -36.15 9.50
C SER A 281 30.31 -36.60 10.51
N ARG A 282 30.30 -36.05 11.72
CA ARG A 282 31.28 -36.38 12.77
C ARG A 282 31.10 -37.80 13.30
N MET A 283 29.86 -38.25 13.47
CA MET A 283 29.59 -39.65 13.83
C MET A 283 30.02 -40.62 12.71
N GLY A 284 29.83 -40.24 11.44
CA GLY A 284 30.32 -41.01 10.29
C GLY A 284 31.84 -41.15 10.23
N GLU A 285 32.58 -40.19 10.82
CA GLU A 285 34.04 -40.24 10.98
C GLU A 285 34.51 -41.16 12.13
N ASN A 286 33.61 -41.94 12.76
CA ASN A 286 33.85 -42.75 13.96
C ASN A 286 34.27 -41.94 15.20
N LYS A 287 33.95 -40.64 15.25
CA LYS A 287 34.17 -39.84 16.47
C LYS A 287 33.10 -40.13 17.52
N PRO A 288 33.42 -40.08 18.82
CA PRO A 288 32.43 -40.19 19.89
C PRO A 288 31.34 -39.13 19.75
N VAL A 289 30.11 -39.48 20.11
CA VAL A 289 28.94 -38.59 20.01
C VAL A 289 29.17 -37.31 20.82
N GLU A 290 29.87 -37.40 21.94
CA GLU A 290 30.21 -36.29 22.81
C GLU A 290 31.09 -35.23 22.10
N ASP A 291 32.04 -35.67 21.27
CA ASP A 291 32.90 -34.77 20.48
C ASP A 291 32.10 -34.10 19.34
N ALA A 292 31.21 -34.86 18.69
CA ALA A 292 30.30 -34.35 17.68
C ALA A 292 29.31 -33.31 18.25
N MET A 293 28.80 -33.52 19.47
CA MET A 293 27.95 -32.57 20.17
C MET A 293 28.69 -31.29 20.59
N ARG A 294 30.00 -31.38 20.84
CA ARG A 294 30.82 -30.20 21.17
C ARG A 294 30.95 -29.25 19.98
N HIS A 295 31.16 -29.82 18.79
CA HIS A 295 31.35 -29.07 17.54
C HIS A 295 30.05 -28.49 16.95
N THR A 296 28.89 -28.92 17.42
CA THR A 296 27.58 -28.36 17.03
C THR A 296 27.12 -27.21 17.93
N ARG A 297 27.82 -26.97 19.03
CA ARG A 297 27.52 -25.91 20.00
C ARG A 297 28.29 -24.61 19.76
N GLU A 298 29.34 -24.65 18.94
CA GLU A 298 30.14 -23.51 18.49
C GLU A 298 29.54 -22.90 17.23
#